data_AF-A0A0J7ZMC2-F1
#
_entry.id   AF-A0A0J7ZMC2-F1
#
_cell.length_a   1.000
_cell.length_b   1.000
_cell.length_c   1.000
_cell.angle_alpha   90.00
_cell.angle_beta   90.00
_cell.angle_gamma   90.00
#
_symmetry.space_group_name_H-M   'P 1'
#
loop_
_entity.id
_entity.type
_entity.pdbx_description
1 polymer ?
#
loop_
_entity_poly.entity_id
_entity_poly.type
_entity_poly.pdbx_seq_one_letter_code
_entity_poly.pdbx_strand_id
1 'polypeptide(L)'
;MAAYAAEGVVWSRLAALLPAAEDVDEVQGCWDIAEQEAGLDLLVGRLVELGLPVGESARTEIAVMAEQWGEWDRLGAAIVACPGEDAQPVSLRVFEDGDEEAPVPLDVLGERADPEQVLVPWIACVACGRVLARVHRRQEWGDLSYTAESYVVFAQDGSIEPLLFPGEDDGSGWSALEALRRACLCG
;
A
#
# COMPACT_ATOMS: atom_id res chain seq x y z
N MET A 1 -2.45 17.04 -13.21
CA MET A 1 -1.05 17.34 -13.58
C MET A 1 -0.09 17.32 -12.39
N ALA A 2 -0.36 18.01 -11.27
CA ALA A 2 0.55 17.98 -10.11
C ALA A 2 0.65 16.60 -9.42
N ALA A 3 -0.47 15.90 -9.25
CA ALA A 3 -0.50 14.55 -8.67
C ALA A 3 0.28 13.52 -9.54
N TYR A 4 0.01 13.48 -10.85
CA TYR A 4 0.73 12.63 -11.80
C TYR A 4 2.24 12.87 -11.83
N ALA A 5 2.68 14.13 -11.69
CA ALA A 5 4.10 14.46 -11.62
C ALA A 5 4.75 13.99 -10.30
N ALA A 6 4.01 14.05 -9.19
CA ALA A 6 4.48 13.50 -7.91
C ALA A 6 4.58 11.97 -7.97
N GLU A 7 3.63 11.31 -8.62
CA GLU A 7 3.64 9.86 -8.82
C GLU A 7 4.82 9.41 -9.69
N GLY A 8 5.12 10.10 -10.80
CA GLY A 8 6.29 9.79 -11.62
C GLY A 8 7.64 9.93 -10.88
N VAL A 9 7.71 10.80 -9.87
CA VAL A 9 8.88 10.89 -8.98
C VAL A 9 8.99 9.66 -8.08
N VAL A 10 7.87 9.17 -7.54
CA VAL A 10 7.84 7.93 -6.76
C VAL A 10 8.22 6.75 -7.65
N TRP A 11 7.61 6.63 -8.82
CA TRP A 11 7.94 5.62 -9.82
C TRP A 11 9.44 5.56 -10.10
N SER A 12 10.05 6.72 -10.38
CA SER A 12 11.48 6.79 -10.66
C SER A 12 12.36 6.37 -9.49
N ARG A 13 11.96 6.70 -8.26
CA ARG A 13 12.65 6.26 -7.05
C ARG A 13 12.53 4.75 -6.85
N LEU A 14 11.36 4.18 -7.11
CA LEU A 14 11.11 2.74 -6.98
C LEU A 14 11.87 1.94 -8.05
N ALA A 15 11.88 2.40 -9.31
CA ALA A 15 12.68 1.78 -10.36
C ALA A 15 14.17 1.72 -9.97
N ALA A 16 14.69 2.79 -9.35
CA ALA A 16 16.08 2.88 -8.90
C ALA A 16 16.46 1.92 -7.74
N LEU A 17 15.53 1.11 -7.22
CA LEU A 17 15.85 -0.02 -6.34
C LEU A 17 16.58 -1.13 -7.09
N LEU A 18 16.42 -1.22 -8.42
CA LEU A 18 17.07 -2.22 -9.24
C LEU A 18 18.53 -1.84 -9.52
N PRO A 19 19.48 -2.79 -9.40
CA PRO A 19 20.90 -2.49 -9.53
C PRO A 19 21.36 -2.31 -10.98
N ALA A 20 20.70 -2.98 -11.93
CA ALA A 20 21.06 -2.95 -13.33
C ALA A 20 20.32 -1.82 -14.04
N ALA A 21 21.07 -0.96 -14.75
CA ALA A 21 20.49 0.17 -15.48
C ALA A 21 19.48 -0.27 -16.54
N GLU A 22 19.66 -1.45 -17.14
CA GLU A 22 18.70 -2.01 -18.11
C GLU A 22 17.34 -2.32 -17.49
N ASP A 23 17.30 -2.88 -16.28
CA ASP A 23 16.04 -3.15 -15.57
C ASP A 23 15.38 -1.83 -15.14
N VAL A 24 16.18 -0.84 -14.71
CA VAL A 24 15.68 0.51 -14.38
C VAL A 24 15.04 1.16 -15.62
N ASP A 25 15.72 1.11 -16.76
CA ASP A 25 15.24 1.69 -18.03
C ASP A 25 13.97 0.97 -18.53
N GLU A 26 13.86 -0.35 -18.34
CA GLU A 26 12.68 -1.13 -18.72
C GLU A 26 11.46 -0.75 -17.88
N VAL A 27 11.60 -0.69 -16.55
CA VAL A 27 10.55 -0.21 -15.65
C VAL A 27 10.20 1.25 -15.97
N GLN A 28 11.18 2.12 -16.22
CA GLN A 28 10.90 3.51 -16.58
C GLN A 28 10.17 3.64 -17.92
N GLY A 29 10.53 2.81 -18.90
CA GLY A 29 9.88 2.78 -20.21
C GLY A 29 8.37 2.51 -20.12
N CYS A 30 7.93 1.68 -19.16
CA CYS A 30 6.51 1.43 -18.89
C CYS A 30 5.75 2.70 -18.50
N TRP A 31 6.34 3.58 -17.69
CA TRP A 31 5.72 4.85 -17.31
C TRP A 31 5.53 5.77 -18.51
N ASP A 32 6.53 5.84 -19.38
CA ASP A 32 6.52 6.72 -20.56
C ASP A 32 5.46 6.34 -21.61
N ILE A 33 5.02 5.08 -21.61
CA ILE A 33 4.01 4.55 -22.54
C ILE A 33 2.65 4.26 -21.88
N ALA A 34 2.46 4.62 -20.60
CA ALA A 34 1.26 4.37 -19.81
C ALA A 34 0.91 2.87 -19.65
N GLU A 35 1.92 2.07 -19.30
CA GLU A 35 1.82 0.63 -18.99
C GLU A 35 2.28 0.36 -17.55
N GLN A 36 1.71 1.07 -16.58
CA GLN A 36 2.15 1.04 -15.18
C GLN A 36 1.99 -0.35 -14.54
N GLU A 37 0.95 -1.10 -14.89
CA GLU A 37 0.70 -2.46 -14.42
C GLU A 37 1.86 -3.40 -14.82
N ALA A 38 2.30 -3.31 -16.09
CA ALA A 38 3.43 -4.07 -16.59
C ALA A 38 4.75 -3.66 -15.93
N GLY A 39 4.97 -2.37 -15.70
CA GLY A 39 6.17 -1.89 -15.02
C GLY A 39 6.22 -2.31 -13.55
N LEU A 40 5.08 -2.38 -12.85
CA LEU A 40 4.99 -2.92 -11.49
C LEU A 40 5.30 -4.43 -11.46
N ASP A 41 4.80 -5.18 -12.43
CA ASP A 41 5.14 -6.60 -12.58
C ASP A 41 6.64 -6.82 -12.71
N LEU A 42 7.28 -6.06 -13.61
CA LEU A 42 8.72 -6.12 -13.86
C LEU A 42 9.51 -5.75 -12.59
N LEU A 43 9.16 -4.64 -11.94
CA LEU A 43 9.82 -4.19 -10.72
C LEU A 43 9.75 -5.25 -9.62
N VAL A 44 8.54 -5.71 -9.27
CA VAL A 44 8.35 -6.67 -8.17
C VAL A 44 8.97 -8.02 -8.55
N GLY A 45 8.81 -8.47 -9.79
CA GLY A 45 9.41 -9.68 -10.31
C GLY A 45 10.93 -9.68 -10.14
N ARG A 46 11.61 -8.59 -10.52
CA ARG A 46 13.07 -8.45 -10.38
C ARG A 46 13.52 -8.39 -8.92
N LEU A 47 12.80 -7.64 -8.07
CA LEU A 47 13.09 -7.60 -6.63
C LEU A 47 13.04 -8.99 -6.00
N VAL A 48 12.04 -9.79 -6.35
CA VAL A 48 11.88 -11.17 -5.86
C VAL A 48 12.93 -12.12 -6.46
N GLU A 49 13.11 -12.10 -7.78
CA GLU A 49 14.04 -12.98 -8.50
C GLU A 49 15.48 -12.82 -7.98
N LEU A 50 15.89 -11.58 -7.73
CA LEU A 50 17.23 -11.23 -7.28
C LEU A 50 17.37 -11.25 -5.75
N GLY A 51 16.27 -11.42 -5.00
CA GLY A 51 16.26 -11.37 -3.54
C GLY A 51 16.73 -10.02 -2.98
N LEU A 52 16.39 -8.93 -3.66
CA LEU A 52 16.84 -7.59 -3.28
C LEU A 52 16.10 -7.09 -2.03
N PRO A 53 16.81 -6.57 -1.03
CA PRO A 53 16.17 -6.02 0.15
C PRO A 53 15.38 -4.75 -0.21
N VAL A 54 14.16 -4.67 0.32
CA VAL A 54 13.25 -3.55 0.13
C VAL A 54 12.96 -2.93 1.49
N GLY A 55 13.45 -1.70 1.67
CA GLY A 55 13.17 -0.88 2.85
C GLY A 55 11.67 -0.62 3.03
N GLU A 56 11.23 -0.39 4.26
CA GLU A 56 9.81 -0.27 4.60
C GLU A 56 9.08 0.85 3.84
N SER A 57 9.77 1.99 3.63
CA SER A 57 9.21 3.12 2.90
C SER A 57 8.95 2.72 1.46
N ALA A 58 9.93 2.12 0.78
CA ALA A 58 9.75 1.62 -0.57
C ALA A 58 8.66 0.54 -0.65
N ARG A 59 8.62 -0.40 0.31
CA ARG A 59 7.61 -1.47 0.34
C ARG A 59 6.18 -0.93 0.46
N THR A 60 5.97 0.03 1.36
CA THR A 60 4.66 0.67 1.52
C THR A 60 4.26 1.49 0.29
N GLU A 61 5.22 2.09 -0.41
CA GLU A 61 4.97 2.85 -1.65
C GLU A 61 4.65 1.91 -2.84
N ILE A 62 5.37 0.79 -2.97
CA ILE A 62 5.06 -0.25 -3.95
C ILE A 62 3.67 -0.81 -3.70
N ALA A 63 3.32 -1.09 -2.44
CA ALA A 63 1.99 -1.54 -2.08
C ALA A 63 0.91 -0.53 -2.53
N VAL A 64 1.06 0.75 -2.18
CA VAL A 64 0.09 1.78 -2.57
C VAL A 64 0.00 1.96 -4.08
N MET A 65 1.13 1.89 -4.79
CA MET A 65 1.13 1.96 -6.24
C MET A 65 0.44 0.75 -6.87
N ALA A 66 0.67 -0.45 -6.36
CA ALA A 66 -0.01 -1.65 -6.80
C ALA A 66 -1.52 -1.57 -6.58
N GLU A 67 -1.99 -1.07 -5.43
CA GLU A 67 -3.42 -0.82 -5.20
C GLU A 67 -3.98 0.19 -6.20
N GLN A 68 -3.30 1.32 -6.41
CA GLN A 68 -3.78 2.38 -7.32
C GLN A 68 -3.96 1.88 -8.76
N TRP A 69 -3.06 1.00 -9.21
CA TRP A 69 -3.08 0.44 -10.56
C TRP A 69 -3.79 -0.93 -10.64
N GLY A 70 -4.50 -1.34 -9.58
CA GLY A 70 -5.30 -2.59 -9.59
C GLY A 70 -4.47 -3.89 -9.53
N GLU A 71 -3.17 -3.79 -9.25
CA GLU A 71 -2.23 -4.91 -9.25
C GLU A 71 -2.02 -5.52 -7.85
N TRP A 72 -2.62 -4.96 -6.80
CA TRP A 72 -2.44 -5.46 -5.43
C TRP A 72 -2.83 -6.93 -5.27
N ASP A 73 -4.00 -7.35 -5.77
CA ASP A 73 -4.46 -8.75 -5.67
C ASP A 73 -3.46 -9.74 -6.27
N ARG A 74 -2.71 -9.31 -7.29
CA ARG A 74 -1.74 -10.13 -8.01
C ARG A 74 -0.34 -10.06 -7.38
N LEU A 75 0.08 -8.89 -6.93
CA LEU A 75 1.45 -8.62 -6.48
C LEU A 75 1.62 -8.61 -4.96
N GLY A 76 0.55 -8.49 -4.18
CA GLY A 76 0.57 -8.26 -2.73
C GLY A 76 1.43 -9.27 -1.96
N ALA A 77 1.23 -10.56 -2.22
CA ALA A 77 2.03 -11.63 -1.61
C ALA A 77 3.53 -11.50 -1.90
N ALA A 78 3.89 -11.17 -3.15
CA ALA A 78 5.27 -10.98 -3.57
C ALA A 78 5.90 -9.75 -2.91
N ILE A 79 5.18 -8.63 -2.85
CA ILE A 79 5.60 -7.38 -2.20
C ILE A 79 5.85 -7.61 -0.71
N VAL A 80 4.96 -8.35 -0.02
CA VAL A 80 5.12 -8.69 1.40
C VAL A 80 6.32 -9.62 1.61
N ALA A 81 6.54 -10.58 0.72
CA ALA A 81 7.63 -11.55 0.80
C ALA A 81 9.03 -10.99 0.49
N CYS A 82 9.13 -9.80 -0.12
CA CYS A 82 10.42 -9.16 -0.37
C CYS A 82 11.25 -9.06 0.93
N PRO A 83 12.57 -9.36 0.91
CA PRO A 83 13.40 -9.26 2.10
C PRO A 83 13.46 -7.82 2.61
N GLY A 84 13.53 -7.63 3.93
CA GLY A 84 13.73 -6.31 4.54
C GLY A 84 15.20 -5.89 4.51
N GLU A 85 15.47 -4.62 4.77
CA GLU A 85 16.83 -4.15 5.02
C GLU A 85 17.25 -4.48 6.47
N ASP A 86 18.39 -5.15 6.66
CA ASP A 86 18.84 -5.66 7.97
C ASP A 86 19.23 -4.56 9.00
N ALA A 87 19.23 -3.29 8.60
CA ALA A 87 19.89 -2.22 9.34
C ALA A 87 18.98 -1.37 10.24
N GLN A 88 17.65 -1.48 10.14
CA GLN A 88 16.73 -0.57 10.85
C GLN A 88 15.57 -1.31 11.51
N PRO A 89 15.16 -0.92 12.74
CA PRO A 89 13.93 -1.41 13.31
C PRO A 89 12.77 -1.00 12.41
N VAL A 90 12.03 -1.99 11.92
CA VAL A 90 10.85 -1.77 11.08
C VAL A 90 9.83 -0.98 11.89
N SER A 91 9.45 0.20 11.40
CA SER A 91 8.39 1.04 11.92
C SER A 91 7.07 0.83 11.17
N LEU A 92 7.11 0.45 9.88
CA LEU A 92 5.95 0.20 9.03
C LEU A 92 5.96 -1.22 8.45
N ARG A 93 4.85 -1.94 8.63
CA ARG A 93 4.66 -3.29 8.10
C ARG A 93 3.49 -3.32 7.13
N VAL A 94 3.70 -3.94 5.97
CA VAL A 94 2.66 -4.25 4.97
C VAL A 94 2.14 -5.66 5.25
N PHE A 95 0.83 -5.85 5.13
CA PHE A 95 0.12 -7.11 5.32
C PHE A 95 -0.55 -7.53 4.00
N GLU A 96 -0.56 -8.83 3.75
CA GLU A 96 -1.39 -9.42 2.70
C GLU A 96 -2.84 -9.51 3.18
N ASP A 97 -3.78 -9.61 2.23
CA ASP A 97 -5.19 -9.79 2.56
C ASP A 97 -5.45 -11.12 3.24
N GLY A 98 -6.08 -11.04 4.41
CA GLY A 98 -6.34 -12.21 5.25
C GLY A 98 -5.15 -12.68 6.09
N ASP A 99 -4.05 -11.93 6.15
CA ASP A 99 -2.93 -12.22 7.06
C ASP A 99 -3.43 -12.29 8.52
N GLU A 100 -3.22 -13.43 9.19
CA GLU A 100 -3.67 -13.67 10.57
C GLU A 100 -2.94 -12.79 11.60
N GLU A 101 -1.74 -12.31 11.27
CA GLU A 101 -0.99 -11.35 12.09
C GLU A 101 -1.46 -9.90 11.88
N ALA A 102 -2.34 -9.66 10.89
CA ALA A 102 -2.83 -8.34 10.60
C ALA A 102 -3.68 -7.80 11.77
N PRO A 103 -3.46 -6.53 12.16
CA PRO A 103 -4.28 -5.83 13.14
C PRO A 103 -5.79 -5.95 12.89
N VAL A 104 -6.52 -6.62 13.78
CA VAL A 104 -7.98 -6.73 13.65
C VAL A 104 -8.60 -5.33 13.77
N PRO A 105 -9.43 -4.90 12.79
CA PRO A 105 -10.18 -3.67 12.91
C PRO A 105 -11.17 -3.80 14.06
N LEU A 106 -11.07 -2.93 15.06
CA LEU A 106 -12.15 -2.75 16.04
C LEU A 106 -13.39 -2.15 15.35
N ASP A 107 -14.46 -1.88 16.09
CA ASP A 107 -15.64 -1.13 15.59
C ASP A 107 -15.26 0.34 15.26
N VAL A 108 -14.42 0.51 14.24
CA VAL A 108 -13.72 1.74 13.84
C VAL A 108 -14.69 2.68 13.14
N LEU A 109 -15.61 2.14 12.32
CA LEU A 109 -16.60 2.93 11.62
C LEU A 109 -17.83 3.26 12.50
N GLY A 110 -18.01 2.58 13.63
CA GLY A 110 -19.06 2.83 14.61
C GLY A 110 -20.46 2.85 13.98
N GLU A 111 -21.32 3.77 14.42
CA GLU A 111 -22.69 3.92 13.89
C GLU A 111 -22.78 4.30 12.40
N ARG A 112 -21.65 4.64 11.76
CA ARG A 112 -21.56 4.93 10.32
C ARG A 112 -21.21 3.70 9.48
N ALA A 113 -20.93 2.56 10.12
CA ALA A 113 -20.60 1.33 9.42
C ALA A 113 -21.81 0.83 8.62
N ASP A 114 -21.66 0.76 7.30
CA ASP A 114 -22.55 -0.05 6.49
C ASP A 114 -22.27 -1.53 6.84
N PRO A 115 -23.29 -2.37 7.13
CA PRO A 115 -23.06 -3.79 7.43
C PRO A 115 -22.38 -4.57 6.28
N GLU A 116 -22.42 -4.04 5.06
CA GLU A 116 -21.72 -4.60 3.91
C GLU A 116 -20.26 -4.16 3.82
N GLN A 117 -19.85 -3.13 4.57
CA GLN A 117 -18.45 -2.69 4.58
C GLN A 117 -17.54 -3.63 5.37
N VAL A 118 -16.36 -3.85 4.81
CA VAL A 118 -15.30 -4.69 5.37
C VAL A 118 -14.01 -3.88 5.39
N LEU A 119 -13.41 -3.79 6.58
CA LEU A 119 -12.07 -3.22 6.73
C LEU A 119 -11.06 -4.33 6.52
N VAL A 120 -10.15 -4.11 5.58
CA VAL A 120 -9.04 -5.01 5.27
C VAL A 120 -7.75 -4.30 5.69
N PRO A 121 -7.13 -4.68 6.82
CA PRO A 121 -5.88 -4.08 7.27
C PRO A 121 -4.79 -4.27 6.22
N TRP A 122 -3.99 -3.24 6.01
CA TRP A 122 -3.03 -3.24 4.89
C TRP A 122 -1.64 -2.78 5.29
N ILE A 123 -1.53 -1.65 6.01
CA ILE A 123 -0.25 -1.12 6.46
C ILE A 123 -0.38 -0.70 7.93
N ALA A 124 0.50 -1.17 8.80
CA ALA A 124 0.50 -0.75 10.20
C ALA A 124 1.84 -0.17 10.62
N CYS A 125 1.77 0.85 11.47
CA CYS A 125 2.93 1.33 12.21
C CYS A 125 3.07 0.54 13.51
N VAL A 126 4.08 -0.33 13.59
CA VAL A 126 4.32 -1.16 14.78
C VAL A 126 4.78 -0.35 15.99
N ALA A 127 5.37 0.83 15.76
CA ALA A 127 5.85 1.70 16.84
C ALA A 127 4.72 2.36 17.63
N CYS A 128 3.61 2.70 16.96
CA CYS A 128 2.51 3.44 17.57
C CYS A 128 1.12 2.80 17.39
N GLY A 129 1.06 1.61 16.81
CA GLY A 129 -0.17 0.81 16.71
C GLY A 129 -1.25 1.38 15.79
N ARG A 130 -0.90 2.34 14.92
CA ARG A 130 -1.82 2.87 13.91
C ARG A 130 -1.85 1.97 12.69
N VAL A 131 -3.02 1.86 12.09
CA VAL A 131 -3.31 0.96 10.98
C VAL A 131 -3.98 1.77 9.87
N LEU A 132 -3.48 1.63 8.66
CA LEU A 132 -4.15 1.95 7.41
C LEU A 132 -4.86 0.69 6.92
N ALA A 133 -6.16 0.77 6.77
CA ALA A 133 -6.99 -0.27 6.19
C ALA A 133 -7.71 0.24 4.94
N ARG A 134 -7.99 -0.67 4.01
CA ARG A 134 -8.86 -0.47 2.87
C ARG A 134 -10.28 -0.86 3.27
N VAL A 135 -11.26 -0.04 2.88
CA VAL A 135 -12.68 -0.30 3.12
C VAL A 135 -13.27 -0.80 1.82
N HIS A 136 -13.67 -2.07 1.80
CA HIS A 136 -14.35 -2.69 0.66
C HIS A 136 -15.83 -2.90 0.98
N ARG A 137 -16.67 -2.95 -0.06
CA ARG A 137 -18.05 -3.45 0.08
C ARG A 137 -18.06 -4.95 -0.20
N ARG A 138 -18.73 -5.73 0.64
CA ARG A 138 -19.07 -7.12 0.36
C ARG A 138 -20.21 -7.16 -0.65
N GLN A 139 -19.94 -7.78 -1.79
CA GLN A 139 -20.87 -7.92 -2.89
C GLN A 139 -21.90 -9.00 -2.60
N GLU A 140 -23.02 -8.98 -3.33
CA GLU A 140 -24.11 -9.95 -3.18
C GLU A 140 -23.70 -11.41 -3.44
N TRP A 141 -22.65 -11.62 -4.26
CA TRP A 141 -22.07 -12.94 -4.54
C TRP A 141 -21.00 -13.39 -3.52
N GLY A 142 -20.72 -12.56 -2.50
CA GLY A 142 -19.88 -12.91 -1.36
C GLY A 142 -18.46 -12.35 -1.37
N ASP A 143 -17.95 -11.95 -2.53
CA ASP A 143 -16.60 -11.38 -2.66
C ASP A 143 -16.58 -9.90 -2.23
N LEU A 144 -15.38 -9.36 -2.02
CA LEU A 144 -15.17 -7.94 -1.78
C LEU A 144 -15.20 -7.17 -3.10
N SER A 145 -15.52 -5.87 -3.05
CA SER A 145 -15.35 -4.97 -4.18
C SER A 145 -13.90 -5.01 -4.66
N TYR A 146 -13.68 -5.04 -5.98
CA TYR A 146 -12.34 -5.11 -6.56
C TYR A 146 -11.48 -3.90 -6.14
N THR A 147 -12.05 -2.70 -6.18
CA THR A 147 -11.41 -1.50 -5.63
C THR A 147 -11.92 -1.20 -4.22
N ALA A 148 -11.06 -0.62 -3.39
CA ALA A 148 -11.47 -0.05 -2.12
C ALA A 148 -12.40 1.17 -2.34
N GLU A 149 -13.49 1.25 -1.58
CA GLU A 149 -14.41 2.40 -1.61
C GLU A 149 -13.86 3.59 -0.82
N SER A 150 -13.01 3.32 0.16
CA SER A 150 -12.30 4.33 0.95
C SER A 150 -11.11 3.72 1.68
N TYR A 151 -10.26 4.58 2.24
CA TYR A 151 -9.15 4.21 3.10
C TYR A 151 -9.35 4.81 4.48
N VAL A 152 -8.98 4.08 5.53
CA VAL A 152 -9.11 4.55 6.91
C VAL A 152 -7.80 4.38 7.67
N VAL A 153 -7.38 5.43 8.36
CA VAL A 153 -6.28 5.38 9.34
C VAL A 153 -6.87 5.45 10.74
N PHE A 154 -6.61 4.45 11.57
CA PHE A 154 -7.10 4.37 12.95
C PHE A 154 -6.00 3.85 13.90
N ALA A 155 -6.22 3.98 15.21
CA ALA A 155 -5.38 3.35 16.22
C ALA A 155 -6.11 2.14 16.81
N GLN A 156 -5.42 1.01 16.96
CA GLN A 156 -6.04 -0.22 17.48
C GLN A 156 -6.57 -0.06 18.91
N ASP A 157 -6.02 0.84 19.71
CA ASP A 157 -6.48 1.10 21.08
C ASP A 157 -7.61 2.15 21.14
N GLY A 158 -8.09 2.64 20.00
CA GLY A 158 -9.09 3.70 19.93
C GLY A 158 -8.59 5.06 20.44
N SER A 159 -7.27 5.25 20.58
CA SER A 159 -6.69 6.51 21.09
C SER A 159 -6.85 7.70 20.16
N ILE A 160 -7.27 7.48 18.91
CA ILE A 160 -7.51 8.54 17.92
C ILE A 160 -8.87 8.38 17.25
N GLU A 161 -9.44 9.50 16.83
CA GLU A 161 -10.55 9.49 15.89
C GLU A 161 -10.06 8.96 14.52
N PRO A 162 -10.77 8.00 13.91
CA PRO A 162 -10.42 7.46 12.60
C PRO A 162 -10.45 8.54 11.51
N LEU A 163 -9.43 8.53 10.65
CA LEU A 163 -9.32 9.43 9.50
C LEU A 163 -9.76 8.68 8.24
N LEU A 164 -10.80 9.17 7.57
CA LEU A 164 -11.38 8.57 6.37
C LEU A 164 -10.95 9.33 5.12
N PHE A 165 -10.57 8.60 4.08
CA PHE A 165 -10.15 9.10 2.78
C PHE A 165 -11.03 8.46 1.69
N PRO A 166 -11.87 9.21 0.95
CA PRO A 166 -12.74 8.65 -0.09
C PRO A 166 -11.96 7.97 -1.22
N GLY A 167 -12.38 6.81 -1.69
CA GLY A 167 -11.68 6.07 -2.75
C GLY A 167 -11.88 6.62 -4.17
N GLU A 168 -12.80 7.57 -4.35
CA GLU A 168 -13.15 8.17 -5.65
C GLU A 168 -12.05 9.08 -6.24
N ASP A 169 -11.12 9.55 -5.40
CA ASP A 169 -10.06 10.46 -5.81
C ASP A 169 -8.74 9.71 -6.10
N ASP A 170 -8.17 9.98 -7.27
CA ASP A 170 -6.79 9.58 -7.62
C ASP A 170 -5.83 10.16 -6.56
N GLY A 171 -5.18 9.28 -5.78
CA GLY A 171 -4.25 9.69 -4.73
C GLY A 171 -4.74 9.52 -3.29
N SER A 172 -5.96 9.02 -3.06
CA SER A 172 -6.46 8.80 -1.69
C SER A 172 -5.65 7.78 -0.90
N GLY A 173 -5.19 6.69 -1.53
CA GLY A 173 -4.26 5.74 -0.92
C GLY A 173 -2.95 6.40 -0.47
N TRP A 174 -2.39 7.30 -1.30
CA TRP A 174 -1.19 8.08 -0.97
C TRP A 174 -1.42 9.04 0.19
N SER A 175 -2.56 9.73 0.21
CA SER A 175 -2.93 10.64 1.30
C SER A 175 -3.11 9.89 2.62
N ALA A 176 -3.69 8.69 2.58
CA ALA A 176 -3.86 7.84 3.73
C ALA A 176 -2.52 7.29 4.24
N LEU A 177 -1.61 6.88 3.35
CA LEU A 177 -0.24 6.50 3.70
C LEU A 177 0.54 7.67 4.33
N GLU A 178 0.40 8.87 3.78
CA GLU A 178 1.03 10.07 4.35
C GLU A 178 0.48 10.37 5.76
N ALA A 179 -0.82 10.25 5.97
CA ALA A 179 -1.44 10.42 7.28
C ALA A 179 -0.94 9.37 8.30
N LEU A 180 -0.74 8.13 7.86
CA LEU A 180 -0.13 7.08 8.68
C LEU A 180 1.32 7.44 9.06
N ARG A 181 2.14 7.90 8.11
CA ARG A 181 3.56 8.28 8.34
C ARG A 181 3.71 9.47 9.28
N ARG A 182 2.90 10.52 9.08
CA ARG A 182 2.94 11.76 9.89
C ARG A 182 2.61 11.53 11.36
N ALA A 183 1.85 10.48 11.67
CA ALA A 183 1.45 10.16 13.02
C ALA A 183 2.61 9.93 13.99
N CYS A 184 3.70 9.33 13.49
CA CYS A 184 4.76 8.77 14.34
C CYS A 184 6.16 9.21 13.88
N LEU A 185 6.24 10.24 13.01
CA LEU A 185 7.48 10.67 12.35
C LEU A 185 8.22 9.48 11.69
N CYS A 186 7.48 8.48 11.23
CA CYS A 186 8.01 7.36 10.46
C CYS A 186 8.16 7.84 9.02
N GLY A 187 9.27 8.48 8.70
CA GLY A 187 9.54 9.08 7.39
C GLY A 187 11.02 9.17 7.09
#